data_AF-A0A3M1EV25-F1
#
_entry.id   AF-A0A3M1EV25-F1
#
_cell.length_a   1.000
_cell.length_b   1.000
_cell.length_c   1.000
_cell.angle_alpha   90.00
_cell.angle_beta   90.00
_cell.angle_gamma   90.00
#
_symmetry.space_group_name_H-M   'P 1'
#
loop_
_entity.id
_entity.type
_entity.pdbx_description
1 polymer ?
#
loop_
_entity_poly.entity_id
_entity_poly.type
_entity_poly.pdbx_seq_one_letter_code
_entity_poly.pdbx_strand_id
1 'polypeptide(L)'
;MATYARIVGWGMYAPANVLTNHDLEKMVDTSDEWIRSRTGIRERRIATETDTTASMAEHAAREALDRSRILPSAVDLIIVATVTPDHAFPATACLLQNALGAKHAAAFDLSAGCTGFIYGLAMANSMIQAGHAQVAVVIGAETLSRITNWEDRSTCVLFGDGAGAVVLQASEEPGGILSVVLGADGAGGEHLILPAGGSKMPASLQTIARRQHFIHMNGPEVFRFATRVMGKAARQACEQAGIALDDINLFIPHQANARIIKSAAKYLKLNPDHVFQNLERYGNTSSASIPIALCEALEEGRIHNNDNLVLVGFGAGLTWGATVIKWGLPVPYQKRQRWYRALRWLYYRWVRLASKVGWAILKLEDRLASRRQPPPTLPPSEDAETPSPAAPPPPEARRNGHQPPTTTPASKPEAETMREGTPE
;
A
#
# COMPACT_ATOMS: atom_id res chain seq x y z
N MET A 1 -10.51 -22.03 -22.95
CA MET A 1 -11.62 -21.06 -22.86
C MET A 1 -11.07 -19.79 -22.21
N ALA A 2 -11.68 -18.62 -22.41
CA ALA A 2 -11.24 -17.41 -21.73
C ALA A 2 -11.59 -17.50 -20.24
N THR A 3 -10.63 -17.23 -19.36
CA THR A 3 -10.84 -17.19 -17.91
C THR A 3 -10.95 -15.73 -17.47
N TYR A 4 -11.91 -15.42 -16.61
CA TYR A 4 -12.16 -14.09 -16.04
C TYR A 4 -11.94 -14.10 -14.53
N ALA A 5 -11.47 -12.99 -13.96
CA ALA A 5 -11.34 -12.82 -12.50
C ALA A 5 -12.52 -12.01 -11.96
N ARG A 6 -13.44 -12.68 -11.25
CA ARG A 6 -14.63 -12.03 -10.66
C ARG A 6 -14.43 -11.80 -9.17
N ILE A 7 -14.84 -10.64 -8.68
CA ILE A 7 -14.94 -10.39 -7.24
C ILE A 7 -16.12 -11.19 -6.70
N VAL A 8 -15.84 -12.16 -5.83
CA VAL A 8 -16.82 -13.08 -5.22
C VAL A 8 -17.00 -12.85 -3.71
N GLY A 9 -16.16 -12.01 -3.11
CA GLY A 9 -16.23 -11.66 -1.69
C GLY A 9 -15.49 -10.35 -1.40
N TRP A 10 -15.89 -9.67 -0.34
CA TRP A 10 -15.32 -8.39 0.07
C TRP A 10 -15.41 -8.23 1.59
N GLY A 11 -14.50 -7.49 2.21
CA GLY A 11 -14.50 -7.28 3.65
C GLY A 11 -13.59 -6.12 4.03
N MET A 12 -13.83 -5.53 5.20
CA MET A 12 -13.03 -4.41 5.68
C MET A 12 -12.84 -4.45 7.19
N TYR A 13 -11.80 -3.77 7.64
CA TYR A 13 -11.56 -3.51 9.05
C TYR A 13 -11.15 -2.05 9.23
N ALA A 14 -11.80 -1.39 10.17
CA ALA A 14 -11.50 -0.04 10.58
C ALA A 14 -11.27 -0.06 12.10
N PRO A 15 -10.12 0.40 12.61
CA PRO A 15 -9.84 0.44 14.04
C PRO A 15 -10.91 1.20 14.83
N ALA A 16 -11.08 0.82 16.09
CA ALA A 16 -12.09 1.39 16.98
C ALA A 16 -11.76 2.82 17.45
N ASN A 17 -10.47 3.19 17.53
CA ASN A 17 -10.10 4.52 17.99
C ASN A 17 -10.39 5.54 16.88
N VAL A 18 -11.25 6.50 17.20
CA VAL A 18 -11.59 7.63 16.31
C VAL A 18 -10.79 8.86 16.77
N LEU A 19 -10.05 9.47 15.84
CA LEU A 19 -9.37 10.74 16.06
C LEU A 19 -10.10 11.84 15.28
N THR A 20 -10.75 12.75 15.99
CA THR A 20 -11.51 13.83 15.34
C THR A 20 -10.60 15.01 15.00
N ASN A 21 -11.06 15.92 14.14
CA ASN A 21 -10.34 17.18 13.92
C ASN A 21 -10.22 18.02 15.20
N HIS A 22 -11.21 17.99 16.09
CA HIS A 22 -11.15 18.68 17.39
C HIS A 22 -10.11 18.09 18.35
N ASP A 23 -9.72 16.83 18.16
CA ASP A 23 -8.60 16.27 18.90
C ASP A 23 -7.27 16.76 18.33
N LEU A 24 -7.15 16.88 17.01
CA LEU A 24 -5.97 17.45 16.35
C LEU A 24 -5.74 18.93 16.68
N GLU A 25 -6.80 19.72 16.89
CA GLU A 25 -6.73 21.10 17.39
C GLU A 25 -5.95 21.22 18.70
N LYS A 26 -5.96 20.17 19.53
CA LYS A 26 -5.24 20.11 20.81
C LYS A 26 -3.78 19.68 20.65
N MET A 27 -3.39 19.22 19.46
CA MET A 27 -2.09 18.62 19.17
C MET A 27 -1.20 19.55 18.33
N VAL A 28 -1.78 20.25 17.35
CA VAL A 28 -1.07 21.11 16.40
C VAL A 28 -1.90 22.37 16.07
N ASP A 29 -1.24 23.42 15.57
CA ASP A 29 -1.89 24.65 15.12
C ASP A 29 -2.76 24.42 13.86
N THR A 30 -4.03 24.06 14.08
CA THR A 30 -5.03 23.74 13.06
C THR A 30 -6.46 23.99 13.56
N SER A 31 -7.47 23.75 12.71
CA SER A 31 -8.90 23.77 13.07
C SER A 31 -9.72 22.79 12.22
N ASP A 32 -10.89 22.36 12.72
CA ASP A 32 -11.85 21.54 11.97
C ASP A 32 -12.22 22.18 10.63
N GLU A 33 -12.51 23.48 10.64
CA GLU A 33 -12.82 24.24 9.45
C GLU A 33 -11.67 24.22 8.43
N TRP A 34 -10.43 24.40 8.90
CA TRP A 34 -9.25 24.39 8.05
C TRP A 34 -9.03 23.01 7.42
N ILE A 35 -9.14 21.93 8.21
CA ILE A 35 -8.97 20.57 7.73
C ILE A 35 -10.06 20.24 6.70
N ARG A 36 -11.34 20.42 7.06
CA ARG A 36 -12.47 20.06 6.19
C ARG A 36 -12.47 20.82 4.88
N SER A 37 -12.22 22.13 4.90
CA SER A 37 -12.20 22.94 3.67
C SER A 37 -11.08 22.53 2.70
N ARG A 38 -9.94 22.05 3.22
CA ARG A 38 -8.77 21.67 2.42
C ARG A 38 -8.73 20.19 2.04
N THR A 39 -9.33 19.31 2.82
CA THR A 39 -9.19 17.86 2.65
C THR A 39 -10.52 17.13 2.51
N GLY A 40 -11.58 17.64 3.13
CA GLY A 40 -12.88 16.96 3.29
C GLY A 40 -12.95 16.03 4.49
N ILE A 41 -11.86 15.87 5.25
CA ILE A 41 -11.75 14.92 6.36
C ILE A 41 -12.37 15.51 7.63
N ARG A 42 -13.18 14.73 8.36
CA ARG A 42 -13.74 15.10 9.68
C ARG A 42 -13.12 14.28 10.80
N GLU A 43 -12.91 13.00 10.54
CA GLU A 43 -12.31 12.06 11.47
C GLU A 43 -11.46 11.04 10.70
N ARG A 44 -10.64 10.30 11.45
CA ARG A 44 -9.90 9.14 10.96
C ARG A 44 -9.85 8.06 12.03
N ARG A 45 -9.52 6.85 11.61
CA ARG A 45 -9.34 5.70 12.50
C ARG A 45 -7.86 5.50 12.79
N ILE A 46 -7.54 5.19 14.03
CA ILE A 46 -6.17 4.98 14.52
C ILE A 46 -6.06 3.58 15.09
N ALA A 47 -5.03 2.84 14.69
CA ALA A 47 -4.72 1.53 15.20
C ALA A 47 -4.62 1.55 16.73
N THR A 48 -5.26 0.58 17.38
CA THR A 48 -5.05 0.30 18.80
C THR A 48 -3.64 -0.26 19.03
N GLU A 49 -3.24 -0.40 20.29
CA GLU A 49 -1.97 -1.05 20.66
C GLU A 49 -1.85 -2.47 20.10
N THR A 50 -2.98 -3.17 19.92
CA THR A 50 -3.03 -4.54 19.42
C THR A 50 -3.22 -4.65 17.91
N ASP A 51 -3.66 -3.58 17.24
CA ASP A 51 -3.90 -3.60 15.79
C ASP A 51 -2.57 -3.50 15.05
N THR A 52 -2.09 -4.58 14.44
CA THR A 52 -1.03 -4.54 13.42
C THR A 52 -1.60 -4.53 12.01
N THR A 53 -0.79 -4.18 11.00
CA THR A 53 -1.20 -4.23 9.59
C THR A 53 -1.63 -5.65 9.20
N ALA A 54 -0.90 -6.68 9.64
CA ALA A 54 -1.28 -8.07 9.43
C ALA A 54 -2.61 -8.42 10.11
N SER A 55 -2.85 -7.94 11.34
CA SER A 55 -4.08 -8.24 12.07
C SER A 55 -5.31 -7.58 11.43
N MET A 56 -5.18 -6.35 10.91
CA MET A 56 -6.27 -5.68 10.20
C MET A 56 -6.54 -6.34 8.86
N ALA A 57 -5.48 -6.72 8.13
CA ALA A 57 -5.58 -7.51 6.91
C ALA A 57 -6.28 -8.87 7.17
N GLU A 58 -5.97 -9.54 8.28
CA GLU A 58 -6.62 -10.79 8.70
C GLU A 58 -8.13 -10.60 8.89
N HIS A 59 -8.57 -9.54 9.58
CA HIS A 59 -9.99 -9.27 9.75
C HIS A 59 -10.71 -9.03 8.41
N ALA A 60 -10.17 -8.16 7.57
CA ALA A 60 -10.75 -7.86 6.26
C ALA A 60 -10.80 -9.11 5.36
N ALA A 61 -9.72 -9.90 5.30
CA ALA A 61 -9.63 -11.12 4.50
C ALA A 61 -10.61 -12.20 4.97
N ARG A 62 -10.77 -12.37 6.30
CA ARG A 62 -11.74 -13.31 6.88
C ARG A 62 -13.16 -12.95 6.49
N GLU A 63 -13.51 -11.67 6.60
CA GLU A 63 -14.82 -11.20 6.17
C GLU A 63 -15.05 -11.45 4.67
N ALA A 64 -14.07 -11.16 3.82
CA ALA A 64 -14.17 -11.40 2.39
C ALA A 64 -14.35 -12.90 2.03
N LEU A 65 -13.58 -13.79 2.67
CA LEU A 65 -13.67 -15.24 2.50
C LEU A 65 -14.98 -15.83 3.04
N ASP A 66 -15.46 -15.30 4.17
CA ASP A 66 -16.75 -15.69 4.73
C ASP A 66 -17.89 -15.26 3.80
N ARG A 67 -17.79 -14.06 3.19
CA ARG A 67 -18.77 -13.58 2.22
C ARG A 67 -18.81 -14.48 0.98
N SER A 68 -17.65 -14.86 0.43
CA SER A 68 -17.52 -15.71 -0.76
C SER A 68 -17.79 -17.20 -0.55
N ARG A 69 -17.91 -17.69 0.69
CA ARG A 69 -17.97 -19.13 1.05
C ARG A 69 -16.67 -19.90 0.80
N ILE A 70 -15.59 -19.25 0.41
CA ILE A 70 -14.34 -19.93 0.07
C ILE A 70 -13.56 -20.24 1.35
N LEU A 71 -13.15 -21.49 1.51
CA LEU A 71 -12.29 -21.90 2.61
C LEU A 71 -10.85 -21.40 2.35
N PRO A 72 -10.09 -20.99 3.39
CA PRO A 72 -8.71 -20.55 3.20
C PRO A 72 -7.81 -21.60 2.52
N SER A 73 -8.11 -22.88 2.69
CA SER A 73 -7.40 -23.98 2.02
C SER A 73 -7.57 -24.00 0.50
N ALA A 74 -8.58 -23.32 -0.05
CA ALA A 74 -8.81 -23.19 -1.49
C ALA A 74 -8.19 -21.90 -2.08
N VAL A 75 -7.51 -21.09 -1.27
CA VAL A 75 -6.83 -19.88 -1.74
C VAL A 75 -5.46 -20.27 -2.32
N ASP A 76 -5.19 -19.83 -3.54
CA ASP A 76 -3.93 -20.09 -4.24
C ASP A 76 -2.96 -18.90 -4.14
N LEU A 77 -3.48 -17.70 -3.92
CA LEU A 77 -2.71 -16.47 -3.93
C LEU A 77 -3.21 -15.46 -2.90
N ILE A 78 -2.29 -14.88 -2.12
CA ILE A 78 -2.54 -13.77 -1.19
C ILE A 78 -1.61 -12.62 -1.56
N ILE A 79 -2.19 -11.46 -1.87
CA ILE A 79 -1.46 -10.22 -2.12
C ILE A 79 -1.86 -9.20 -1.07
N VAL A 80 -0.89 -8.73 -0.28
CA VAL A 80 -1.10 -7.60 0.65
C VAL A 80 -0.42 -6.37 0.07
N ALA A 81 -1.21 -5.44 -0.46
CA ALA A 81 -0.75 -4.11 -0.79
C ALA A 81 -0.59 -3.30 0.50
N THR A 82 0.64 -2.87 0.81
CA THR A 82 0.94 -2.08 2.00
C THR A 82 2.26 -1.32 1.86
N VAL A 83 2.35 -0.15 2.49
CA VAL A 83 3.61 0.56 2.75
C VAL A 83 3.99 0.59 4.23
N THR A 84 3.16 -0.01 5.07
CA THR A 84 3.37 -0.13 6.52
C THR A 84 3.32 -1.59 6.96
N PRO A 85 4.16 -2.47 6.39
CA PRO A 85 4.15 -3.89 6.76
C PRO A 85 4.57 -4.06 8.23
N ASP A 86 4.13 -5.15 8.85
CA ASP A 86 4.50 -5.47 10.25
C ASP A 86 6.03 -5.57 10.41
N HIS A 87 6.71 -6.08 9.39
CA HIS A 87 8.16 -6.22 9.32
C HIS A 87 8.69 -5.88 7.93
N ALA A 88 9.94 -5.45 7.83
CA ALA A 88 10.63 -5.35 6.53
C ALA A 88 10.77 -6.72 5.87
N PHE A 89 10.98 -7.77 6.68
CA PHE A 89 10.84 -9.17 6.31
C PHE A 89 10.58 -9.99 7.58
N PRO A 90 9.76 -11.06 7.52
CA PRO A 90 9.04 -11.58 6.35
C PRO A 90 7.88 -10.68 5.91
N ALA A 91 7.31 -10.96 4.73
CA ALA A 91 6.15 -10.26 4.21
C ALA A 91 4.91 -10.42 5.11
N THR A 92 4.11 -9.37 5.23
CA THR A 92 2.81 -9.32 5.92
C THR A 92 1.86 -10.38 5.38
N ALA A 93 1.85 -10.60 4.06
CA ALA A 93 1.09 -11.64 3.40
C ALA A 93 1.43 -13.05 3.90
N CYS A 94 2.68 -13.32 4.25
CA CYS A 94 3.08 -14.62 4.81
C CYS A 94 2.56 -14.80 6.25
N LEU A 95 2.56 -13.73 7.05
CA LEU A 95 1.93 -13.74 8.38
C LEU A 95 0.43 -14.03 8.25
N LEU A 96 -0.23 -13.35 7.30
CA LEU A 96 -1.63 -13.52 6.98
C LEU A 96 -1.94 -14.94 6.49
N GLN A 97 -1.12 -15.50 5.60
CA GLN A 97 -1.27 -16.85 5.07
C GLN A 97 -1.33 -17.89 6.19
N ASN A 98 -0.41 -17.79 7.15
CA ASN A 98 -0.41 -18.65 8.33
C ASN A 98 -1.62 -18.39 9.24
N ALA A 99 -1.99 -17.12 9.47
CA ALA A 99 -3.13 -16.74 10.33
C ALA A 99 -4.49 -17.17 9.77
N LEU A 100 -4.63 -17.26 8.45
CA LEU A 100 -5.80 -17.78 7.75
C LEU A 100 -5.81 -19.31 7.65
N GLY A 101 -4.65 -19.96 7.74
CA GLY A 101 -4.49 -21.39 7.48
C GLY A 101 -4.50 -21.73 5.99
N ALA A 102 -4.16 -20.77 5.13
CA ALA A 102 -4.14 -20.89 3.68
C ALA A 102 -2.85 -21.59 3.18
N LYS A 103 -2.67 -22.85 3.60
CA LYS A 103 -1.40 -23.59 3.46
C LYS A 103 -0.89 -23.75 2.01
N HIS A 104 -1.78 -23.64 1.03
CA HIS A 104 -1.46 -23.78 -0.40
C HIS A 104 -1.22 -22.44 -1.10
N ALA A 105 -1.57 -21.32 -0.44
CA ALA A 105 -1.47 -20.01 -1.06
C ALA A 105 -0.01 -19.56 -1.18
N ALA A 106 0.39 -19.12 -2.38
CA ALA A 106 1.50 -18.21 -2.53
C ALA A 106 1.14 -16.88 -1.84
N ALA A 107 2.14 -16.22 -1.23
CA ALA A 107 1.90 -15.00 -0.47
C ALA A 107 3.04 -14.00 -0.65
N PHE A 108 2.71 -12.75 -0.98
CA PHE A 108 3.69 -11.66 -1.05
C PHE A 108 3.08 -10.29 -0.75
N ASP A 109 3.94 -9.37 -0.30
CA ASP A 109 3.59 -7.97 -0.13
C ASP A 109 3.85 -7.21 -1.44
N LEU A 110 2.97 -6.26 -1.78
CA LEU A 110 3.10 -5.39 -2.93
C LEU A 110 3.21 -3.93 -2.44
N SER A 111 4.32 -3.27 -2.78
CA SER A 111 4.51 -1.85 -2.47
C SER A 111 4.42 -1.00 -3.74
N ALA A 112 3.32 -0.25 -3.86
CA ALA A 112 3.11 0.74 -4.92
C ALA A 112 2.38 1.99 -4.39
N GLY A 113 2.66 2.36 -3.13
CA GLY A 113 1.97 3.44 -2.43
C GLY A 113 0.46 3.21 -2.33
N CYS A 114 -0.31 4.29 -2.32
CA CYS A 114 -1.77 4.21 -2.25
C CYS A 114 -2.43 3.56 -3.47
N THR A 115 -1.71 3.42 -4.59
CA THR A 115 -2.17 2.69 -5.79
C THR A 115 -2.05 1.17 -5.64
N GLY A 116 -1.45 0.69 -4.54
CA GLY A 116 -1.11 -0.71 -4.32
C GLY A 116 -2.27 -1.69 -4.52
N PHE A 117 -3.50 -1.33 -4.11
CA PHE A 117 -4.64 -2.22 -4.30
C PHE A 117 -4.97 -2.46 -5.79
N ILE A 118 -4.89 -1.45 -6.64
CA ILE A 118 -5.13 -1.61 -8.09
C ILE A 118 -4.01 -2.43 -8.73
N TYR A 119 -2.76 -2.20 -8.33
CA TYR A 119 -1.64 -3.05 -8.74
C TYR A 119 -1.85 -4.51 -8.29
N GLY A 120 -2.34 -4.73 -7.08
CA GLY A 120 -2.69 -6.06 -6.56
C GLY A 120 -3.80 -6.73 -7.37
N LEU A 121 -4.87 -6.00 -7.71
CA LEU A 121 -5.93 -6.50 -8.59
C LEU A 121 -5.38 -6.89 -9.96
N ALA A 122 -4.48 -6.09 -10.53
CA ALA A 122 -3.84 -6.39 -11.80
C ALA A 122 -3.06 -7.71 -11.76
N MET A 123 -2.20 -7.87 -10.75
CA MET A 123 -1.40 -9.08 -10.59
C MET A 123 -2.27 -10.31 -10.36
N ALA A 124 -3.28 -10.21 -9.51
CA ALA A 124 -4.20 -11.32 -9.28
C ALA A 124 -5.04 -11.67 -10.52
N ASN A 125 -5.51 -10.67 -11.27
CA ASN A 125 -6.21 -10.87 -12.53
C ASN A 125 -5.33 -11.62 -13.53
N SER A 126 -4.08 -11.19 -13.73
CA SER A 126 -3.14 -11.87 -14.62
C SER A 126 -2.84 -13.31 -14.20
N MET A 127 -2.66 -13.56 -12.90
CA MET A 127 -2.43 -14.92 -12.39
C MET A 127 -3.63 -15.85 -12.62
N ILE A 128 -4.86 -15.33 -12.47
CA ILE A 128 -6.08 -16.08 -12.75
C ILE A 128 -6.25 -16.35 -14.25
N GLN A 129 -6.07 -15.32 -15.09
CA GLN A 129 -6.20 -15.44 -16.54
C GLN A 129 -5.16 -16.39 -17.14
N ALA A 130 -3.95 -16.43 -16.58
CA ALA A 130 -2.88 -17.35 -16.98
C ALA A 130 -3.08 -18.78 -16.45
N GLY A 131 -4.06 -19.02 -15.55
CA GLY A 131 -4.32 -20.32 -14.95
C GLY A 131 -3.37 -20.70 -13.80
N HIS A 132 -2.59 -19.75 -13.28
CA HIS A 132 -1.69 -19.97 -12.14
C HIS A 132 -2.39 -19.83 -10.78
N ALA A 133 -3.60 -19.27 -10.74
CA ALA A 133 -4.46 -19.22 -9.56
C ALA A 133 -5.93 -19.43 -9.97
N GLN A 134 -6.71 -20.12 -9.14
CA GLN A 134 -8.16 -20.19 -9.26
C GLN A 134 -8.83 -19.24 -8.27
N VAL A 135 -8.23 -19.03 -7.09
CA VAL A 135 -8.71 -18.10 -6.07
C VAL A 135 -7.58 -17.25 -5.54
N ALA A 136 -7.77 -15.93 -5.58
CA ALA A 136 -6.84 -14.96 -5.02
C ALA A 136 -7.53 -14.07 -3.98
N VAL A 137 -6.83 -13.72 -2.91
CA VAL A 137 -7.24 -12.69 -1.95
C VAL A 137 -6.33 -11.49 -2.13
N VAL A 138 -6.91 -10.33 -2.45
CA VAL A 138 -6.19 -9.06 -2.62
C VAL A 138 -6.61 -8.13 -1.50
N ILE A 139 -5.63 -7.63 -0.76
CA ILE A 139 -5.83 -6.79 0.42
C ILE A 139 -5.09 -5.48 0.24
N GLY A 140 -5.72 -4.35 0.58
CA GLY A 140 -5.02 -3.11 0.91
C GLY A 140 -5.10 -2.89 2.41
N ALA A 141 -3.97 -2.75 3.11
CA ALA A 141 -3.93 -2.63 4.56
C ALA A 141 -2.82 -1.71 5.02
N GLU A 142 -3.12 -0.78 5.94
CA GLU A 142 -2.17 0.24 6.36
C GLU A 142 -2.36 0.68 7.82
N THR A 143 -1.24 0.87 8.52
CA THR A 143 -1.16 1.55 9.83
C THR A 143 -0.30 2.81 9.69
N LEU A 144 -0.75 3.76 8.88
CA LEU A 144 -0.03 5.01 8.58
C LEU A 144 0.17 5.88 9.83
N SER A 145 -0.70 5.77 10.83
CA SER A 145 -0.55 6.45 12.12
C SER A 145 0.80 6.19 12.79
N ARG A 146 1.38 5.00 12.59
CA ARG A 146 2.68 4.60 13.17
C ARG A 146 3.88 5.30 12.54
N ILE A 147 3.71 5.82 11.33
CA ILE A 147 4.74 6.57 10.59
C ILE A 147 4.30 8.00 10.31
N THR A 148 3.29 8.50 11.01
CA THR A 148 2.83 9.88 10.93
C THR A 148 3.57 10.74 11.96
N ASN A 149 4.09 11.89 11.52
CA ASN A 149 4.64 12.88 12.43
C ASN A 149 3.51 13.73 13.03
N TRP A 150 3.11 13.43 14.28
CA TRP A 150 2.02 14.15 14.97
C TRP A 150 2.33 15.61 15.34
N GLU A 151 3.55 16.09 15.09
CA GLU A 151 3.93 17.51 15.23
C GLU A 151 3.84 18.26 13.88
N ASP A 152 3.71 17.54 12.76
CA ASP A 152 3.62 18.12 11.42
C ASP A 152 2.17 18.18 10.93
N ARG A 153 1.56 19.36 11.08
CA ARG A 153 0.19 19.63 10.62
C ARG A 153 -0.03 19.40 9.12
N SER A 154 1.03 19.42 8.29
CA SER A 154 0.91 19.27 6.84
C SER A 154 0.56 17.84 6.42
N THR A 155 0.85 16.86 7.29
CA THR A 155 0.65 15.43 7.03
C THR A 155 -0.28 14.77 8.06
N CYS A 156 -0.19 15.11 9.35
CA CYS A 156 -0.91 14.40 10.42
C CYS A 156 -2.43 14.52 10.35
N VAL A 157 -2.94 15.54 9.65
CA VAL A 157 -4.37 15.73 9.41
C VAL A 157 -4.92 14.86 8.28
N LEU A 158 -4.07 14.12 7.55
CA LEU A 158 -4.48 13.42 6.34
C LEU A 158 -4.73 11.94 6.58
N PHE A 159 -3.82 11.29 7.30
CA PHE A 159 -3.73 9.83 7.27
C PHE A 159 -4.57 9.17 8.35
N GLY A 160 -5.09 7.99 8.02
CA GLY A 160 -5.76 7.08 8.93
C GLY A 160 -5.34 5.64 8.65
N ASP A 161 -5.86 4.73 9.47
CA ASP A 161 -5.54 3.32 9.42
C ASP A 161 -6.74 2.48 9.00
N GLY A 162 -6.47 1.33 8.40
CA GLY A 162 -7.52 0.38 8.05
C GLY A 162 -7.07 -0.69 7.08
N ALA A 163 -7.98 -1.62 6.79
CA ALA A 163 -7.79 -2.64 5.78
C ALA A 163 -9.09 -2.89 5.00
N GLY A 164 -8.94 -3.21 3.72
CA GLY A 164 -10.01 -3.73 2.88
C GLY A 164 -9.50 -4.87 2.02
N ALA A 165 -10.34 -5.86 1.77
CA ALA A 165 -9.99 -7.07 1.04
C ALA A 165 -11.09 -7.46 0.05
N VAL A 166 -10.68 -8.07 -1.06
CA VAL A 166 -11.56 -8.76 -1.99
C VAL A 166 -11.05 -10.17 -2.28
N VAL A 167 -11.99 -11.07 -2.58
CA VAL A 167 -11.68 -12.41 -3.09
C VAL A 167 -12.01 -12.43 -4.58
N LEU A 168 -11.01 -12.76 -5.39
CA LEU A 168 -11.15 -13.01 -6.82
C LEU A 168 -11.24 -14.51 -7.08
N GLN A 169 -12.16 -14.93 -7.94
CA GLN A 169 -12.31 -16.30 -8.37
C GLN A 169 -12.34 -16.38 -9.90
N ALA A 170 -11.66 -17.40 -10.44
CA ALA A 170 -11.71 -17.77 -11.84
C ALA A 170 -13.15 -18.09 -12.27
N SER A 171 -13.54 -17.61 -13.44
CA SER A 171 -14.87 -17.79 -14.01
C SER A 171 -14.77 -17.93 -15.52
N GLU A 172 -15.57 -18.82 -16.11
CA GLU A 172 -15.74 -18.91 -17.57
C GLU A 172 -16.77 -17.89 -18.08
N GLU A 173 -17.65 -17.41 -17.20
CA GLU A 173 -18.61 -16.35 -17.54
C GLU A 173 -17.91 -14.99 -17.68
N PRO A 174 -18.15 -14.26 -18.79
CA PRO A 174 -17.64 -12.91 -18.98
C PRO A 174 -18.04 -11.95 -17.85
N GLY A 175 -17.08 -11.14 -17.39
CA GLY A 175 -17.30 -10.13 -16.35
C GLY A 175 -16.09 -9.98 -15.44
N GLY A 176 -16.29 -9.37 -14.26
CA GLY A 176 -15.18 -9.11 -13.35
C GLY A 176 -14.29 -7.98 -13.87
N ILE A 177 -12.97 -8.13 -13.74
CA ILE A 177 -12.01 -7.12 -14.20
C ILE A 177 -11.96 -7.10 -15.73
N LEU A 178 -12.41 -6.00 -16.35
CA LEU A 178 -12.46 -5.82 -17.80
C LEU A 178 -11.16 -5.22 -18.36
N SER A 179 -10.57 -4.29 -17.62
CA SER A 179 -9.34 -3.61 -18.03
C SER A 179 -8.53 -3.17 -16.81
N VAL A 180 -7.23 -3.01 -17.01
CA VAL A 180 -6.31 -2.48 -16.01
C VAL A 180 -5.31 -1.56 -16.71
N VAL A 181 -5.19 -0.34 -16.20
CA VAL A 181 -4.15 0.62 -16.56
C VAL A 181 -3.24 0.79 -15.35
N LEU A 182 -1.93 0.61 -15.52
CA LEU A 182 -0.92 0.86 -14.50
C LEU A 182 0.12 1.84 -15.05
N GLY A 183 0.66 2.71 -14.19
CA GLY A 183 1.74 3.61 -14.58
C GLY A 183 2.52 4.15 -13.39
N ALA A 184 3.74 4.59 -13.67
CA ALA A 184 4.64 5.16 -12.68
C ALA A 184 5.52 6.26 -13.29
N ASP A 185 5.83 7.26 -12.49
CA ASP A 185 6.78 8.34 -12.77
C ASP A 185 7.73 8.46 -11.58
N GLY A 186 8.82 7.70 -11.64
CA GLY A 186 9.82 7.56 -10.57
C GLY A 186 10.55 8.86 -10.22
N ALA A 187 10.53 9.86 -11.11
CA ALA A 187 11.19 11.14 -10.87
C ALA A 187 10.54 11.91 -9.72
N GLY A 188 9.24 11.66 -9.45
CA GLY A 188 8.50 12.28 -8.35
C GLY A 188 8.69 11.61 -6.98
N GLY A 189 9.58 10.63 -6.85
CA GLY A 189 9.71 9.82 -5.64
C GLY A 189 9.99 10.61 -4.35
N GLU A 190 10.68 11.75 -4.44
CA GLU A 190 10.96 12.62 -3.29
C GLU A 190 9.74 13.43 -2.79
N HIS A 191 8.67 13.52 -3.60
CA HIS A 191 7.48 14.28 -3.24
C HIS A 191 6.57 13.57 -2.24
N LEU A 192 6.69 12.25 -2.09
CA LEU A 192 5.97 11.48 -1.08
C LEU A 192 6.81 10.25 -0.69
N ILE A 193 7.45 10.32 0.47
CA ILE A 193 8.49 9.36 0.86
C ILE A 193 8.54 9.17 2.38
N LEU A 194 9.03 8.00 2.81
CA LEU A 194 9.57 7.76 4.13
C LEU A 194 11.10 7.83 4.04
N PRO A 195 11.76 8.93 4.45
CA PRO A 195 13.17 9.15 4.09
C PRO A 195 14.13 8.07 4.62
N ALA A 196 13.98 7.67 5.88
CA ALA A 196 14.84 6.71 6.58
C ALA A 196 14.09 5.44 7.00
N GLY A 197 14.85 4.43 7.44
CA GLY A 197 14.36 3.10 7.84
C GLY A 197 14.61 2.04 6.77
N GLY A 198 14.77 2.45 5.51
CA GLY A 198 15.24 1.59 4.42
C GLY A 198 16.77 1.50 4.32
N SER A 199 17.24 0.76 3.31
CA SER A 199 18.69 0.52 3.10
C SER A 199 19.49 1.77 2.74
N LYS A 200 18.88 2.77 2.06
CA LYS A 200 19.55 4.03 1.69
C LYS A 200 19.93 4.86 2.91
N MET A 201 19.07 4.87 3.93
CA MET A 201 19.29 5.58 5.20
C MET A 201 18.80 4.70 6.36
N PRO A 202 19.65 3.76 6.84
CA PRO A 202 19.30 2.88 7.94
C PRO A 202 18.96 3.64 9.23
N ALA A 203 18.27 2.97 10.15
CA ALA A 203 17.99 3.53 11.46
C ALA A 203 19.29 3.85 12.21
N SER A 204 19.39 5.08 12.70
CA SER A 204 20.50 5.58 13.50
C SER A 204 20.00 6.68 14.43
N LEU A 205 20.76 7.01 15.47
CA LEU A 205 20.43 8.13 16.36
C LEU A 205 20.26 9.45 15.57
N GLN A 206 21.02 9.63 14.49
CA GLN A 206 20.94 10.81 13.64
C GLN A 206 19.64 10.86 12.82
N THR A 207 19.22 9.75 12.23
CA THR A 207 17.97 9.71 11.43
C THR A 207 16.74 9.84 12.31
N ILE A 208 16.79 9.31 13.54
CA ILE A 208 15.76 9.49 14.56
C ILE A 208 15.68 10.96 15.02
N ALA A 209 16.80 11.57 15.38
CA ALA A 209 16.85 12.98 15.81
C ALA A 209 16.32 13.94 14.74
N ARG A 210 16.51 13.59 13.45
CA ARG A 210 16.00 14.36 12.30
C ARG A 210 14.56 14.00 11.92
N ARG A 211 13.88 13.12 12.68
CA ARG A 211 12.50 12.68 12.42
C ARG A 211 12.29 12.10 11.02
N GLN A 212 13.33 11.48 10.44
CA GLN A 212 13.32 10.98 9.06
C GLN A 212 12.58 9.65 8.90
N HIS A 213 12.03 9.10 9.97
CA HIS A 213 11.23 7.86 10.00
C HIS A 213 9.72 8.14 9.96
N PHE A 214 9.33 9.35 9.53
CA PHE A 214 7.94 9.73 9.32
C PHE A 214 7.67 10.12 7.87
N ILE A 215 6.39 10.10 7.47
CA ILE A 215 5.94 10.49 6.14
C ILE A 215 6.36 11.93 5.86
N HIS A 216 7.07 12.14 4.76
CA HIS A 216 7.38 13.45 4.20
C HIS A 216 6.63 13.63 2.89
N MET A 217 5.95 14.77 2.73
CA MET A 217 5.13 15.04 1.56
C MET A 217 5.27 16.48 1.05
N ASN A 218 5.56 16.63 -0.24
CA ASN A 218 5.36 17.86 -1.00
C ASN A 218 3.92 17.89 -1.54
N GLY A 219 2.98 18.36 -0.71
CA GLY A 219 1.54 18.37 -1.01
C GLY A 219 1.16 19.03 -2.35
N PRO A 220 1.69 20.22 -2.71
CA PRO A 220 1.41 20.86 -4.00
C PRO A 220 1.80 20.00 -5.22
N GLU A 221 2.97 19.37 -5.20
CA GLU A 221 3.42 18.52 -6.31
C GLU A 221 2.59 17.25 -6.41
N VAL A 222 2.29 16.60 -5.27
CA VAL A 222 1.40 15.42 -5.22
C VAL A 222 0.00 15.76 -5.73
N PHE A 223 -0.56 16.91 -5.35
CA PHE A 223 -1.86 17.36 -5.81
C PHE A 223 -1.88 17.61 -7.33
N ARG A 224 -0.86 18.31 -7.86
CA ARG A 224 -0.73 18.58 -9.30
C ARG A 224 -0.60 17.29 -10.10
N PHE A 225 0.20 16.34 -9.61
CA PHE A 225 0.33 15.03 -10.21
C PHE A 225 -1.01 14.29 -10.24
N ALA A 226 -1.68 14.16 -9.09
CA ALA A 226 -2.91 13.40 -8.95
C ALA A 226 -4.03 13.91 -9.88
N THR A 227 -4.25 15.22 -9.88
CA THR A 227 -5.25 15.89 -10.74
C THR A 227 -4.97 15.72 -12.23
N ARG A 228 -3.69 15.56 -12.62
CA ARG A 228 -3.29 15.30 -14.01
C ARG A 228 -3.52 13.85 -14.43
N VAL A 229 -3.28 12.87 -13.54
CA VAL A 229 -3.24 11.44 -13.91
C VAL A 229 -4.55 10.69 -13.66
N MET A 230 -5.29 10.99 -12.59
CA MET A 230 -6.46 10.17 -12.20
C MET A 230 -7.53 10.14 -13.29
N GLY A 231 -7.95 11.30 -13.80
CA GLY A 231 -8.97 11.37 -14.85
C GLY A 231 -8.52 10.69 -16.15
N LYS A 232 -7.24 10.83 -16.53
CA LYS A 232 -6.67 10.20 -17.73
C LYS A 232 -6.61 8.69 -17.61
N ALA A 233 -6.14 8.16 -16.47
CA ALA A 233 -6.05 6.73 -16.23
C ALA A 233 -7.43 6.07 -16.23
N ALA A 234 -8.41 6.69 -15.57
CA ALA A 234 -9.79 6.21 -15.58
C ALA A 234 -10.40 6.19 -16.98
N ARG A 235 -10.21 7.27 -17.77
CA ARG A 235 -10.65 7.32 -19.17
C ARG A 235 -9.99 6.23 -20.00
N GLN A 236 -8.67 6.07 -19.89
CA GLN A 236 -7.93 5.03 -20.61
C GLN A 236 -8.43 3.62 -20.25
N ALA A 237 -8.73 3.36 -18.98
CA ALA A 237 -9.29 2.07 -18.56
C ALA A 237 -10.68 1.84 -19.16
N CYS A 238 -11.53 2.87 -19.24
CA CYS A 238 -12.83 2.80 -19.91
C CYS A 238 -12.71 2.52 -21.41
N GLU A 239 -11.80 3.21 -22.09
CA GLU A 239 -11.48 2.98 -23.51
C GLU A 239 -11.03 1.54 -23.76
N GLN A 240 -10.12 1.01 -22.92
CA GLN A 240 -9.67 -0.39 -23.02
C GLN A 240 -10.78 -1.42 -22.74
N ALA A 241 -11.73 -1.07 -21.87
CA ALA A 241 -12.88 -1.93 -21.54
C ALA A 241 -14.04 -1.79 -22.55
N GLY A 242 -13.98 -0.84 -23.48
CA GLY A 242 -15.09 -0.52 -24.38
C GLY A 242 -16.33 0.04 -23.67
N ILE A 243 -16.14 0.72 -22.53
CA ILE A 243 -17.22 1.31 -21.73
C ILE A 243 -17.25 2.82 -21.97
N ALA A 244 -18.41 3.38 -22.35
CA ALA A 244 -18.57 4.82 -22.44
C ALA A 244 -18.58 5.45 -21.04
N LEU A 245 -18.13 6.71 -20.92
CA LEU A 245 -18.11 7.39 -19.63
C LEU A 245 -19.50 7.56 -19.01
N ASP A 246 -20.53 7.68 -19.85
CA ASP A 246 -21.93 7.79 -19.42
C ASP A 246 -22.49 6.46 -18.90
N ASP A 247 -21.85 5.33 -19.23
CA ASP A 247 -22.21 3.98 -18.76
C ASP A 247 -21.52 3.63 -17.43
N ILE A 248 -20.77 4.55 -16.82
CA ILE A 248 -20.16 4.34 -15.50
C ILE A 248 -21.25 4.48 -14.43
N ASN A 249 -21.58 3.37 -13.77
CA ASN A 249 -22.55 3.33 -12.69
C ASN A 249 -21.96 3.85 -11.37
N LEU A 250 -20.69 3.52 -11.10
CA LEU A 250 -20.01 3.98 -9.90
C LEU A 250 -18.51 4.16 -10.11
N PHE A 251 -18.01 5.31 -9.68
CA PHE A 251 -16.61 5.67 -9.66
C PHE A 251 -16.11 5.69 -8.21
N ILE A 252 -15.12 4.84 -7.92
CA ILE A 252 -14.53 4.68 -6.59
C ILE A 252 -13.05 5.08 -6.64
N PRO A 253 -12.74 6.35 -6.35
CA PRO A 253 -11.37 6.85 -6.36
C PRO A 253 -10.62 6.50 -5.06
N HIS A 254 -9.30 6.61 -5.11
CA HIS A 254 -8.47 6.72 -3.91
C HIS A 254 -8.90 7.92 -3.06
N GLN A 255 -9.09 7.67 -1.76
CA GLN A 255 -9.59 8.64 -0.80
C GLN A 255 -8.40 9.42 -0.19
N ALA A 256 -7.81 10.32 -0.97
CA ALA A 256 -6.69 11.16 -0.51
C ALA A 256 -7.12 12.56 -0.08
N ASN A 257 -7.96 13.19 -0.91
CA ASN A 257 -8.38 14.57 -0.77
C ASN A 257 -9.63 14.81 -1.61
N ALA A 258 -10.70 15.35 -1.02
CA ALA A 258 -11.97 15.57 -1.71
C ALA A 258 -11.84 16.48 -2.95
N ARG A 259 -10.89 17.41 -2.96
CA ARG A 259 -10.63 18.30 -4.11
C ARG A 259 -10.02 17.55 -5.30
N ILE A 260 -9.15 16.56 -5.04
CA ILE A 260 -8.58 15.70 -6.09
C ILE A 260 -9.70 14.84 -6.70
N ILE A 261 -10.53 14.23 -5.84
CA ILE A 261 -11.68 13.42 -6.26
C ILE A 261 -12.62 14.23 -7.15
N LYS A 262 -12.98 15.44 -6.70
CA LYS A 262 -13.82 16.36 -7.47
C LYS A 262 -13.20 16.73 -8.83
N SER A 263 -11.89 16.94 -8.88
CA SER A 263 -11.18 17.21 -10.14
C SER A 263 -11.27 16.04 -11.12
N ALA A 264 -11.07 14.81 -10.64
CA ALA A 264 -11.17 13.61 -11.46
C ALA A 264 -12.61 13.39 -11.97
N ALA A 265 -13.60 13.51 -11.10
CA ALA A 265 -15.02 13.39 -11.46
C ALA A 265 -15.43 14.43 -12.52
N LYS A 266 -14.98 15.69 -12.36
CA LYS A 266 -15.23 16.76 -13.34
C LYS A 266 -14.57 16.46 -14.69
N TYR A 267 -13.34 15.95 -14.70
CA TYR A 267 -12.64 15.56 -15.93
C TYR A 267 -13.38 14.45 -16.71
N LEU A 268 -13.97 13.51 -15.98
CA LEU A 268 -14.77 12.42 -16.53
C LEU A 268 -16.23 12.80 -16.81
N LYS A 269 -16.65 14.02 -16.44
CA LYS A 269 -18.04 14.52 -16.55
C LYS A 269 -19.07 13.66 -15.81
N LEU A 270 -18.67 13.05 -14.70
CA LEU A 270 -19.55 12.20 -13.91
C LEU A 270 -20.56 13.03 -13.10
N ASN A 271 -21.77 12.50 -12.97
CA ASN A 271 -22.72 12.96 -11.97
C ASN A 271 -22.12 12.75 -10.57
N PRO A 272 -22.16 13.75 -9.65
CA PRO A 272 -21.76 13.56 -8.26
C PRO A 272 -22.33 12.31 -7.59
N ASP A 273 -23.56 11.92 -7.93
CA ASP A 273 -24.17 10.72 -7.37
C ASP A 273 -23.41 9.45 -7.77
N HIS A 274 -22.74 9.41 -8.93
CA HIS A 274 -21.96 8.26 -9.38
C HIS A 274 -20.56 8.21 -8.76
N VAL A 275 -20.22 9.09 -7.82
CA VAL A 275 -18.91 9.14 -7.18
C VAL A 275 -19.01 8.72 -5.73
N PHE A 276 -18.39 7.60 -5.35
CA PHE A 276 -18.36 7.16 -3.97
C PHE A 276 -17.25 7.85 -3.17
N GLN A 277 -17.58 8.37 -1.99
CA GLN A 277 -16.64 9.01 -1.07
C GLN A 277 -16.99 8.65 0.37
N ASN A 278 -15.96 8.27 1.13
CA ASN A 278 -16.02 8.04 2.58
C ASN A 278 -14.82 8.65 3.32
N LEU A 279 -14.02 9.46 2.61
CA LEU A 279 -12.83 10.16 3.10
C LEU A 279 -13.10 10.92 4.41
N GLU A 280 -14.31 11.44 4.57
CA GLU A 280 -14.72 12.19 5.75
C GLU A 280 -14.64 11.38 7.05
N ARG A 281 -14.79 10.04 6.97
CA ARG A 281 -14.82 9.11 8.13
C ARG A 281 -13.49 8.41 8.42
N TYR A 282 -12.66 8.22 7.39
CA TYR A 282 -11.45 7.39 7.49
C TYR A 282 -10.16 8.16 7.30
N GLY A 283 -10.22 9.37 6.73
CA GLY A 283 -9.03 10.00 6.19
C GLY A 283 -8.43 9.18 5.05
N ASN A 284 -7.15 9.45 4.77
CA ASN A 284 -6.38 8.73 3.77
C ASN A 284 -5.77 7.47 4.38
N THR A 285 -6.32 6.31 4.05
CA THR A 285 -5.82 4.99 4.47
C THR A 285 -4.93 4.33 3.41
N SER A 286 -4.26 5.12 2.55
CA SER A 286 -3.39 4.68 1.46
C SER A 286 -4.04 3.55 0.63
N SER A 287 -3.40 2.38 0.53
CA SER A 287 -3.83 1.25 -0.30
C SER A 287 -5.15 0.63 0.16
N ALA A 288 -5.54 0.82 1.43
CA ALA A 288 -6.80 0.33 1.97
C ALA A 288 -8.01 1.17 1.52
N SER A 289 -7.82 2.39 1.00
CA SER A 289 -8.95 3.31 0.80
C SER A 289 -9.96 2.81 -0.22
N ILE A 290 -9.48 2.27 -1.35
CA ILE A 290 -10.33 1.78 -2.44
C ILE A 290 -11.12 0.55 -2.01
N PRO A 291 -10.52 -0.51 -1.42
CA PRO A 291 -11.29 -1.66 -0.99
C PRO A 291 -12.22 -1.37 0.19
N ILE A 292 -11.88 -0.45 1.10
CA ILE A 292 -12.81 0.02 2.15
C ILE A 292 -14.01 0.71 1.48
N ALA A 293 -13.78 1.64 0.57
CA ALA A 293 -14.83 2.34 -0.16
C ALA A 293 -15.73 1.39 -0.98
N LEU A 294 -15.14 0.38 -1.62
CA LEU A 294 -15.89 -0.67 -2.32
C LEU A 294 -16.80 -1.45 -1.36
N CYS A 295 -16.31 -1.81 -0.17
CA CYS A 295 -17.10 -2.53 0.81
C CYS A 295 -18.30 -1.71 1.28
N GLU A 296 -18.09 -0.45 1.62
CA GLU A 296 -19.17 0.43 2.07
C GLU A 296 -20.17 0.73 0.95
N ALA A 297 -19.71 0.94 -0.28
CA ALA A 297 -20.60 1.09 -1.43
C ALA A 297 -21.54 -0.12 -1.60
N LEU A 298 -21.04 -1.34 -1.40
CA LEU A 298 -21.87 -2.56 -1.43
C LEU A 298 -22.85 -2.62 -0.26
N GLU A 299 -22.44 -2.16 0.92
CA GLU A 299 -23.28 -2.16 2.13
C GLU A 299 -24.37 -1.08 2.10
N GLU A 300 -24.09 0.05 1.46
CA GLU A 300 -25.01 1.15 1.24
C GLU A 300 -25.94 0.91 0.02
N GLY A 301 -25.81 -0.23 -0.67
CA GLY A 301 -26.64 -0.56 -1.83
C GLY A 301 -26.35 0.31 -3.06
N ARG A 302 -25.14 0.86 -3.16
CA ARG A 302 -24.70 1.73 -4.26
C ARG A 302 -24.29 0.97 -5.53
N ILE A 303 -24.08 -0.34 -5.42
CA ILE A 303 -23.61 -1.21 -6.51
C ILE A 303 -24.65 -2.30 -6.75
N HIS A 304 -25.03 -2.46 -8.02
CA HIS A 304 -26.00 -3.42 -8.51
C HIS A 304 -25.37 -4.46 -9.44
N ASN A 305 -26.09 -5.57 -9.67
CA ASN A 305 -25.65 -6.56 -10.64
C ASN A 305 -25.58 -5.93 -12.04
N ASN A 306 -24.52 -6.25 -12.78
CA ASN A 306 -24.17 -5.68 -14.08
C ASN A 306 -23.71 -4.21 -14.07
N ASP A 307 -23.46 -3.59 -12.92
CA ASP A 307 -22.87 -2.25 -12.88
C ASP A 307 -21.44 -2.25 -13.44
N ASN A 308 -21.09 -1.16 -14.16
CA ASN A 308 -19.73 -0.85 -14.54
C ASN A 308 -19.11 0.04 -13.46
N LEU A 309 -18.13 -0.52 -12.74
CA LEU A 309 -17.38 0.18 -11.70
C LEU A 309 -16.05 0.66 -12.27
N VAL A 310 -15.63 1.87 -11.90
CA VAL A 310 -14.30 2.38 -12.22
C VAL A 310 -13.57 2.67 -10.92
N LEU A 311 -12.49 1.92 -10.68
CA LEU A 311 -11.58 2.16 -9.56
C LEU A 311 -10.36 2.92 -10.07
N VAL A 312 -9.91 3.95 -9.36
CA VAL A 312 -8.70 4.69 -9.75
C VAL A 312 -7.92 5.17 -8.55
N GLY A 313 -6.60 5.09 -8.61
CA GLY A 313 -5.70 5.47 -7.54
C GLY A 313 -4.42 6.12 -8.05
N PHE A 314 -3.75 6.81 -7.13
CA PHE A 314 -2.42 7.37 -7.30
C PHE A 314 -1.71 7.31 -5.94
N GLY A 315 -0.38 7.34 -5.91
CA GLY A 315 0.36 7.24 -4.66
C GLY A 315 1.85 7.49 -4.80
N ALA A 316 2.59 7.21 -3.73
CA ALA A 316 4.06 7.31 -3.68
C ALA A 316 4.71 6.50 -4.82
N GLY A 317 5.82 7.03 -5.38
CA GLY A 317 6.45 6.52 -6.59
C GLY A 317 6.98 7.62 -7.52
N LEU A 318 6.14 8.48 -8.13
CA LEU A 318 4.67 8.51 -8.00
C LEU A 318 4.00 7.49 -8.94
N THR A 319 3.08 6.70 -8.41
CA THR A 319 2.33 5.68 -9.16
C THR A 319 0.90 6.12 -9.44
N TRP A 320 0.26 5.51 -10.44
CA TRP A 320 -1.18 5.59 -10.69
C TRP A 320 -1.70 4.31 -11.32
N GLY A 321 -3.00 4.11 -11.21
CA GLY A 321 -3.66 2.98 -11.83
C GLY A 321 -5.16 3.15 -11.87
N ALA A 322 -5.80 2.48 -12.83
CA ALA A 322 -7.24 2.41 -12.94
C ALA A 322 -7.67 1.02 -13.40
N THR A 323 -8.88 0.61 -13.03
CA THR A 323 -9.48 -0.62 -13.52
C THR A 323 -10.98 -0.44 -13.70
N VAL A 324 -11.52 -1.06 -14.76
CA VAL A 324 -12.96 -1.18 -14.96
C VAL A 324 -13.39 -2.57 -14.56
N ILE A 325 -14.44 -2.65 -13.76
CA ILE A 325 -14.99 -3.91 -13.26
C ILE A 325 -16.45 -4.00 -13.66
N LYS A 326 -16.83 -5.09 -14.34
CA LYS A 326 -18.22 -5.49 -14.51
C LYS A 326 -18.66 -6.26 -13.27
N TRP A 327 -19.51 -5.65 -12.45
CA TRP A 327 -20.03 -6.31 -11.27
C TRP A 327 -21.00 -7.42 -11.67
N GLY A 328 -20.85 -8.60 -11.06
CA GLY A 328 -21.54 -9.80 -11.52
C GLY A 328 -22.17 -10.63 -10.40
N LEU A 329 -22.29 -10.09 -9.19
CA LEU A 329 -22.98 -10.76 -8.10
C LEU A 329 -24.34 -10.09 -7.83
N PRO A 330 -25.39 -10.87 -7.54
CA PRO A 330 -26.63 -10.31 -7.06
C PRO A 330 -26.46 -9.62 -5.70
N VAL A 331 -27.05 -8.44 -5.57
CA VAL A 331 -27.15 -7.63 -4.34
C VAL A 331 -28.64 -7.46 -3.97
N PRO A 332 -29.02 -7.27 -2.68
CA PRO A 332 -28.14 -7.19 -1.52
C PRO A 332 -27.53 -8.55 -1.17
N TYR A 333 -26.31 -8.52 -0.61
CA TYR A 333 -25.67 -9.73 -0.12
C TYR A 333 -26.52 -10.38 0.97
N GLN A 334 -26.92 -11.64 0.77
CA GLN A 334 -27.65 -12.39 1.78
C GLN A 334 -26.72 -12.73 2.95
N LYS A 335 -26.87 -11.97 4.05
CA LYS A 335 -26.16 -12.22 5.32
C LYS A 335 -26.38 -13.66 5.76
N ARG A 336 -25.29 -14.32 6.16
CA ARG A 336 -25.34 -15.74 6.53
C ARG A 336 -25.95 -16.00 7.89
N GLN A 337 -26.54 -17.20 7.99
CA GLN A 337 -27.10 -17.75 9.20
C GLN A 337 -26.02 -17.84 10.30
N ARG A 338 -26.44 -17.65 11.56
CA ARG A 338 -25.53 -17.56 12.72
C ARG A 338 -24.65 -18.80 12.89
N TRP A 339 -25.14 -19.99 12.53
CA TRP A 339 -24.37 -21.24 12.62
C TRP A 339 -23.13 -21.25 11.71
N TYR A 340 -23.21 -20.64 10.51
CA TYR A 340 -22.09 -20.60 9.58
C TYR A 340 -20.95 -19.75 10.14
N ARG A 341 -21.29 -18.62 10.77
CA ARG A 341 -20.32 -17.77 11.48
C ARG A 341 -19.69 -18.51 12.66
N ALA A 342 -20.48 -19.30 13.40
CA ALA A 342 -19.94 -20.13 14.48
C ALA A 342 -18.97 -21.20 13.96
N LEU A 343 -19.29 -21.85 12.84
CA LEU A 343 -18.41 -22.82 12.17
C LEU A 343 -17.09 -22.16 11.73
N ARG A 344 -17.15 -20.99 11.08
CA ARG A 344 -15.97 -20.23 10.66
C ARG A 344 -15.12 -19.77 11.85
N TRP A 345 -15.77 -19.31 12.91
CA TRP A 345 -15.08 -18.96 14.15
C TRP A 345 -14.35 -20.16 14.76
N LEU A 346 -14.99 -21.34 14.81
CA LEU A 346 -14.35 -22.58 15.27
C LEU A 346 -13.16 -22.96 14.38
N TYR A 347 -13.31 -22.86 13.06
CA TYR A 347 -12.24 -23.10 12.10
C TYR A 347 -11.04 -22.19 12.37
N TYR A 348 -11.24 -20.87 12.44
CA TYR A 348 -10.15 -19.92 12.68
C TYR A 348 -9.49 -20.10 14.05
N ARG A 349 -10.26 -20.53 15.06
CA ARG A 349 -9.71 -20.87 16.38
C ARG A 349 -8.85 -22.14 16.33
N TRP A 350 -9.29 -23.15 15.58
CA TRP A 350 -8.51 -24.35 15.33
C TRP A 350 -7.23 -24.05 14.54
N VAL A 351 -7.27 -23.22 13.50
CA VAL A 351 -6.08 -22.80 12.74
C VAL A 351 -5.06 -22.13 13.66
N ARG A 352 -5.49 -21.19 14.52
CA ARG A 352 -4.60 -20.54 15.50
C ARG A 352 -3.96 -21.55 16.45
N LEU A 353 -4.72 -22.54 16.91
CA LEU A 353 -4.20 -23.60 17.77
C LEU A 353 -3.19 -24.49 17.01
N ALA A 354 -3.55 -24.95 15.82
CA ALA A 354 -2.72 -25.80 14.98
C ALA A 354 -1.39 -25.11 14.61
N SER A 355 -1.41 -23.82 14.29
CA SER A 355 -0.20 -23.03 14.01
C SER A 355 0.72 -22.96 15.24
N LYS A 356 0.16 -22.71 16.44
CA LYS A 356 0.94 -22.71 17.70
C LYS A 356 1.55 -24.07 18.01
N VAL A 357 0.78 -25.15 17.81
CA VAL A 357 1.26 -26.53 18.02
C VAL A 357 2.38 -26.87 17.02
N GLY A 358 2.20 -26.53 15.74
CA GLY A 358 3.23 -26.74 14.71
C GLY A 358 4.54 -26.02 15.06
N TRP A 359 4.46 -24.77 15.50
CA TRP A 359 5.62 -24.02 15.99
C TRP A 359 6.28 -24.64 17.21
N ALA A 360 5.50 -25.19 18.14
CA ALA A 360 6.03 -25.87 19.32
C ALA A 360 6.77 -27.17 18.95
N ILE A 361 6.23 -27.94 17.99
CA ILE A 361 6.87 -29.15 17.46
C ILE A 361 8.18 -28.80 16.77
N LEU A 362 8.19 -27.83 15.85
CA LEU A 362 9.40 -27.39 15.16
C LEU A 362 10.50 -26.93 16.14
N LYS A 363 10.12 -26.17 17.18
CA LYS A 363 11.07 -25.77 18.24
C LYS A 363 11.58 -26.96 19.05
N LEU A 364 10.77 -27.97 19.28
CA LEU A 364 11.17 -29.19 19.99
C LEU A 364 12.14 -30.01 19.13
N GLU A 365 11.85 -30.17 17.85
CA GLU A 365 12.73 -30.82 16.87
C GLU A 365 14.09 -30.12 16.78
N ASP A 366 14.09 -28.78 16.67
CA ASP A 366 15.31 -27.98 16.64
C ASP A 366 16.13 -28.13 17.94
N ARG A 367 15.49 -28.11 19.11
CA ARG A 367 16.16 -28.37 20.40
C ARG A 367 16.69 -29.79 20.53
N LEU A 368 16.02 -30.78 19.96
CA LEU A 368 16.48 -32.17 19.96
C LEU A 368 17.63 -32.36 18.96
N ALA A 369 17.61 -31.68 17.82
CA ALA A 369 18.68 -31.65 16.84
C ALA A 369 19.93 -30.93 17.38
N SER A 370 19.76 -29.79 18.05
CA SER A 370 20.86 -29.02 18.66
C SER A 370 21.53 -29.77 19.82
N ARG A 371 20.80 -30.64 20.54
CA ARG A 371 21.35 -31.56 21.56
C ARG A 371 22.15 -32.73 20.97
N ARG A 372 22.03 -33.00 19.66
CA ARG A 372 22.76 -34.06 18.95
C ARG A 372 24.04 -33.55 18.27
N GLN A 373 24.26 -32.24 18.21
CA GLN A 373 25.54 -31.68 17.77
C GLN A 373 26.51 -31.65 18.96
N PRO A 374 27.71 -32.24 18.86
CA PRO A 374 28.75 -32.00 19.85
C PRO A 374 29.09 -30.51 19.88
N PRO A 375 29.55 -29.95 21.02
CA PRO A 375 29.93 -28.55 21.08
C PRO A 375 30.95 -28.23 19.97
N PRO A 376 30.90 -27.04 19.36
CA PRO A 376 31.89 -26.66 18.38
C PRO A 376 33.27 -26.82 19.00
N THR A 377 34.14 -27.61 18.36
CA THR A 377 35.56 -27.63 18.69
C THR A 377 36.09 -26.24 18.39
N LEU A 378 36.28 -25.43 19.44
CA LEU A 378 37.03 -24.19 19.32
C LEU A 378 38.41 -24.56 18.76
N PRO A 379 38.90 -23.89 17.70
CA PRO A 379 40.28 -24.05 17.30
C PRO A 379 41.17 -23.68 18.52
N PRO A 380 42.32 -24.36 18.70
CA PRO A 380 43.21 -24.05 19.81
C PRO A 380 43.56 -22.57 19.79
N SER A 381 43.48 -21.93 20.94
CA SER A 381 43.86 -20.53 21.14
C SER A 381 45.33 -20.36 20.75
N GLU A 382 45.60 -19.72 19.63
CA GLU A 382 46.91 -19.17 19.30
C GLU A 382 47.15 -17.94 20.18
N ASP A 383 47.59 -18.18 21.41
CA ASP A 383 48.33 -17.21 22.21
C ASP A 383 49.52 -17.93 22.84
N ALA A 384 50.58 -18.07 22.05
CA ALA A 384 51.95 -18.24 22.53
C ALA A 384 52.90 -17.52 21.56
N GLU A 385 53.48 -16.43 22.06
CA GLU A 385 54.36 -15.48 21.40
C GLU A 385 55.47 -16.10 20.54
N THR A 386 55.69 -15.53 19.35
CA THR A 386 57.05 -15.26 18.81
C THR A 386 57.02 -13.99 17.95
N PRO A 387 58.01 -13.07 18.06
CA PRO A 387 58.02 -11.82 17.32
C PRO A 387 58.47 -12.03 15.88
N SER A 388 57.65 -11.62 14.91
CA SER A 388 58.00 -11.60 13.48
C SER A 388 58.89 -10.39 13.15
N PRO A 389 59.96 -10.53 12.34
CA PRO A 389 60.87 -9.44 12.02
C PRO A 389 60.21 -8.42 11.07
N ALA A 390 60.54 -7.15 11.28
CA ALA A 390 60.02 -6.00 10.53
C ALA A 390 60.15 -6.17 9.00
N ALA A 391 59.08 -5.85 8.28
CA ALA A 391 59.07 -5.80 6.82
C ALA A 391 59.94 -4.64 6.28
N PRO A 392 60.67 -4.82 5.16
CA PRO A 392 61.47 -3.76 4.56
C PRO A 392 60.59 -2.72 3.84
N PRO A 393 61.05 -1.46 3.72
CA PRO A 393 60.28 -0.40 3.07
C PRO A 393 60.21 -0.59 1.54
N PRO A 394 59.15 -0.06 0.88
CA PRO A 394 58.98 -0.19 -0.56
C PRO A 394 59.99 0.66 -1.36
N PRO A 395 60.35 0.26 -2.60
CA PRO A 395 61.40 0.90 -3.37
C PRO A 395 60.95 2.25 -3.98
N GLU A 396 61.88 3.21 -3.98
CA GLU A 396 61.74 4.54 -4.58
C GLU A 396 61.58 4.47 -6.11
N ALA A 397 60.45 4.98 -6.62
CA ALA A 397 60.28 5.24 -8.05
C ALA A 397 60.91 6.61 -8.40
N ARG A 398 61.94 6.58 -9.26
CA ARG A 398 62.62 7.77 -9.78
C ARG A 398 61.72 8.62 -10.67
N ARG A 399 61.87 9.93 -10.49
CA ARG A 399 61.30 11.03 -11.28
C ARG A 399 61.73 11.01 -12.76
N ASN A 400 60.77 11.28 -13.64
CA ASN A 400 60.82 12.11 -14.86
C ASN A 400 59.34 12.39 -15.16
N GLY A 401 58.77 13.59 -15.24
CA GLY A 401 59.28 14.88 -15.69
C GLY A 401 58.30 15.38 -16.77
N HIS A 402 57.13 15.89 -16.37
CA HIS A 402 56.24 16.71 -17.22
C HIS A 402 55.40 17.65 -16.35
N GLN A 403 55.47 18.95 -16.67
CA GLN A 403 54.85 20.07 -15.95
C GLN A 403 53.33 20.14 -16.19
N PRO A 404 52.56 20.70 -15.23
CA PRO A 404 51.13 20.97 -15.39
C PRO A 404 50.87 22.39 -15.94
N PRO A 405 49.79 22.63 -16.70
CA PRO A 405 49.31 23.98 -16.94
C PRO A 405 48.48 24.48 -15.75
N THR A 406 48.75 25.73 -15.41
CA THR A 406 48.21 26.54 -14.31
C THR A 406 46.76 26.96 -14.54
N THR A 407 45.97 26.93 -13.47
CA THR A 407 44.66 27.58 -13.33
C THR A 407 44.83 29.06 -12.94
N THR A 408 44.13 29.97 -13.62
CA THR A 408 43.97 31.39 -13.26
C THR A 408 42.51 31.65 -12.85
N PRO A 409 42.22 32.49 -11.84
CA PRO A 409 40.90 32.61 -11.25
C PRO A 409 40.01 33.64 -11.98
N ALA A 410 38.69 33.39 -11.98
CA ALA A 410 37.69 34.29 -12.54
C ALA A 410 37.22 35.33 -11.49
N SER A 411 37.30 36.60 -11.87
CA SER A 411 36.69 37.74 -11.20
C SER A 411 35.31 38.06 -11.80
N LYS A 412 34.41 38.53 -10.94
CA LYS A 412 33.24 39.39 -11.23
C LYS A 412 33.46 40.70 -10.42
N PRO A 413 32.67 41.79 -10.58
CA PRO A 413 31.56 42.07 -11.50
C PRO A 413 31.73 43.42 -12.25
N GLU A 414 30.83 43.76 -13.17
CA GLU A 414 30.30 45.13 -13.29
C GLU A 414 29.07 45.18 -14.21
N ALA A 415 28.16 46.07 -13.84
CA ALA A 415 26.91 46.37 -14.49
C ALA A 415 27.01 47.78 -15.07
N GLU A 416 26.50 48.03 -16.28
CA GLU A 416 25.96 49.36 -16.60
C GLU A 416 24.95 49.34 -17.75
N THR A 417 23.95 50.15 -17.51
CA THR A 417 22.70 50.54 -18.19
C THR A 417 22.76 51.11 -19.62
N MET A 418 21.55 51.21 -20.22
CA MET A 418 21.07 52.11 -21.30
C MET A 418 21.19 51.58 -22.75
N ARG A 419 20.20 51.64 -23.65
CA ARG A 419 18.99 52.49 -23.81
C ARG A 419 18.03 51.91 -24.88
N GLU A 420 16.82 52.46 -24.87
CA GLU A 420 15.65 52.34 -25.77
C GLU A 420 15.89 52.39 -27.29
N GLY A 421 14.94 51.83 -28.08
CA GLY A 421 14.65 52.28 -29.45
C GLY A 421 14.05 51.22 -30.41
N THR A 422 12.72 51.13 -30.49
CA THR A 422 11.90 50.64 -31.64
C THR A 422 12.03 51.56 -32.87
N PRO A 423 11.35 51.33 -34.03
CA PRO A 423 10.84 50.10 -34.67
C PRO A 423 11.18 50.01 -36.19
N GLU A 424 10.97 48.85 -36.81
CA GLU A 424 10.17 48.65 -38.05
C GLU A 424 9.83 47.17 -38.23
#